data_AF-A0A8W8LC30-F1
#
_entry.id   AF-A0A8W8LC30-F1
#
_cell.length_a   1.000
_cell.length_b   1.000
_cell.length_c   1.000
_cell.angle_alpha   90.00
_cell.angle_beta   90.00
_cell.angle_gamma   90.00
#
_symmetry.space_group_name_H-M   'P 1'
#
loop_
_entity.id
_entity.type
_entity.pdbx_description
1 polymer ?
#
loop_
_entity_poly.entity_id
_entity_poly.type
_entity_poly.pdbx_seq_one_letter_code
_entity_poly.pdbx_strand_id
1 'polypeptide(L)'
;MSTSSKLLVAAIDFGTTYSGYAFSFKHEYETDPLKVCSNNWAAGSRSLVSLKTPTCVLFDKDKVFDSFGYEAEDKYSELAEEEEHQEWYFFRRFKMSLFNKEKRLSEDVKIKSTDGKEMTADHVDMYREFETKKRAITGDTKGKVTIKIPISLVEMFEEDTDEDIKDSIENTKFSGKINWVGDKCRITAEIFKGLFEAASNNIVAHVTDLLKKHEISNTNNIIMVGGFSESPILQHIIKQAFPHMRVIIPPEAGLAVLKGAVLFGHKPATISSRVAKFTYGVATTMNFNPNIHPPEKKKKYGNQIKCIDIFSKHVEKGQQLKVNEAQSENTYNPVEDEQTSMCFQVYTSTELNPAYVTDEGCEKIGEMEVAMPDTSGGRNRSVMCEMIFGGTELEVKATIKRNGQVTKAKFNFLGSPGKSSS
;
A
#
# COMPACT_ATOMS: atom_id res chain seq x y z
N MET A 1 -14.12 -18.15 -26.80
CA MET A 1 -13.52 -17.96 -25.47
C MET A 1 -12.03 -18.26 -25.59
N SER A 2 -11.16 -17.25 -25.58
CA SER A 2 -9.73 -17.50 -25.52
C SER A 2 -9.40 -17.92 -24.09
N THR A 3 -9.25 -19.22 -23.86
CA THR A 3 -8.65 -19.74 -22.62
C THR A 3 -7.19 -19.33 -22.65
N SER A 4 -6.87 -18.16 -22.08
CA SER A 4 -5.50 -17.81 -21.77
C SER A 4 -4.95 -18.91 -20.87
N SER A 5 -4.14 -19.81 -21.44
CA SER A 5 -3.46 -20.86 -20.69
C SER A 5 -2.30 -20.21 -19.94
N LYS A 6 -2.62 -19.49 -18.86
CA LYS A 6 -1.59 -18.92 -17.99
C LYS A 6 -0.69 -20.07 -17.52
N LEU A 7 0.57 -20.06 -17.96
CA LEU A 7 1.56 -21.08 -17.60
C LEU A 7 2.02 -20.91 -16.15
N LEU A 8 2.01 -19.65 -15.68
CA LEU A 8 2.56 -19.21 -14.42
C LEU A 8 1.68 -18.08 -13.87
N VAL A 9 1.54 -18.05 -12.55
CA VAL A 9 1.12 -16.83 -11.84
C VAL A 9 2.29 -16.39 -11.00
N ALA A 10 2.69 -15.13 -11.16
CA ALA A 10 3.68 -14.47 -10.33
C ALA A 10 3.03 -13.27 -9.63
N ALA A 11 3.39 -13.08 -8.36
CA ALA A 11 3.09 -11.90 -7.59
C ALA A 11 4.39 -11.21 -7.22
N ILE A 12 4.40 -9.89 -7.35
CA ILE A 12 5.56 -9.05 -7.05
C ILE A 12 5.11 -8.06 -5.99
N ASP A 13 5.82 -8.04 -4.85
CA ASP A 13 5.60 -7.09 -3.78
C ASP A 13 6.75 -6.09 -3.76
N PHE A 14 6.42 -4.86 -4.14
CA PHE A 14 7.30 -3.71 -4.02
C PHE A 14 7.03 -2.97 -2.72
N GLY A 15 7.39 -3.59 -1.59
CA GLY A 15 7.30 -2.96 -0.29
C GLY A 15 8.22 -1.75 -0.15
N THR A 16 7.91 -0.92 0.84
CA THR A 16 8.68 0.30 1.16
C THR A 16 10.09 -0.01 1.63
N THR A 17 10.24 -1.11 2.38
CA THR A 17 11.52 -1.51 3.01
C THR A 17 12.15 -2.69 2.30
N TYR A 18 11.35 -3.65 1.84
CA TYR A 18 11.80 -4.84 1.13
C TYR A 18 10.98 -5.08 -0.12
N SER A 19 11.59 -5.71 -1.12
CA SER A 19 10.95 -6.16 -2.35
C SER A 19 11.10 -7.67 -2.50
N GLY A 20 10.11 -8.33 -3.07
CA GLY A 20 10.19 -9.76 -3.33
C GLY A 20 9.18 -10.19 -4.37
N TYR A 21 9.31 -11.43 -4.82
CA TYR A 21 8.37 -12.06 -5.72
C TYR A 21 8.11 -13.49 -5.27
N ALA A 22 6.91 -13.97 -5.58
CA ALA A 22 6.55 -15.37 -5.45
C ALA A 22 5.83 -15.81 -6.71
N PHE A 23 5.89 -17.09 -7.03
CA PHE A 23 5.27 -17.62 -8.23
C PHE A 23 4.84 -19.08 -8.05
N SER A 24 3.94 -19.54 -8.89
CA SER A 24 3.54 -20.94 -8.96
C SER A 24 3.10 -21.27 -10.39
N PHE A 25 3.64 -22.35 -10.94
CA PHE A 25 3.22 -22.82 -12.26
C PHE A 25 1.81 -23.42 -12.18
N LYS A 26 1.07 -23.36 -13.28
CA LYS A 26 -0.30 -23.89 -13.33
C LYS A 26 -0.38 -25.37 -12.95
N HIS A 27 0.54 -26.20 -13.47
CA HIS A 27 0.57 -27.63 -13.15
C HIS A 27 0.89 -27.89 -11.66
N GLU A 28 1.77 -27.09 -11.05
CA GLU A 28 2.07 -27.20 -9.62
C GLU A 28 0.85 -26.84 -8.78
N TYR A 29 0.16 -25.74 -9.12
CA TYR A 29 -1.06 -25.33 -8.45
C TYR A 29 -2.18 -26.38 -8.56
N GLU A 30 -2.30 -27.06 -9.71
CA GLU A 30 -3.29 -28.14 -9.91
C GLU A 30 -2.98 -29.37 -9.04
N THR A 31 -1.71 -29.64 -8.76
CA THR A 31 -1.28 -30.77 -7.90
C THR A 31 -1.26 -30.43 -6.41
N ASP A 32 -0.74 -29.27 -6.06
CA ASP A 32 -0.64 -28.74 -4.70
C ASP A 32 -0.82 -27.21 -4.76
N PRO A 33 -2.04 -26.71 -4.54
CA PRO A 33 -2.34 -25.29 -4.58
C PRO A 33 -1.47 -24.44 -3.66
N LEU A 34 -0.96 -25.01 -2.56
CA LEU A 34 -0.18 -24.28 -1.56
C LEU A 34 1.31 -24.23 -1.89
N LYS A 35 1.76 -24.96 -2.91
CA LYS A 35 3.14 -24.92 -3.41
C LYS A 35 3.39 -23.63 -4.18
N VAL A 36 3.78 -22.60 -3.43
CA VAL A 36 4.21 -21.31 -3.95
C VAL A 36 5.71 -21.16 -3.76
N CYS A 37 6.43 -20.96 -4.86
CA CYS A 37 7.86 -20.73 -4.88
C CYS A 37 8.17 -19.26 -4.57
N SER A 38 9.23 -19.03 -3.81
CA SER A 38 9.82 -17.71 -3.55
C SER A 38 11.32 -17.80 -3.65
N ASN A 39 11.98 -16.67 -3.90
CA ASN A 39 13.44 -16.65 -3.94
C ASN A 39 14.03 -16.60 -2.52
N ASN A 40 15.26 -17.07 -2.39
CA ASN A 40 16.06 -16.95 -1.18
C ASN A 40 17.23 -16.02 -1.49
N TRP A 41 17.25 -14.85 -0.86
CA TRP A 41 18.33 -13.89 -1.01
C TRP A 41 19.32 -14.06 0.14
N ALA A 42 20.60 -14.13 -0.17
CA ALA A 42 21.67 -14.15 0.83
C ALA A 42 22.08 -12.71 1.16
N ALA A 43 22.22 -12.39 2.44
CA ALA A 43 22.73 -11.10 2.91
C ALA A 43 24.10 -11.31 3.57
N GLY A 44 25.06 -10.43 3.25
CA GLY A 44 26.45 -10.30 3.70
C GLY A 44 27.20 -11.56 4.13
N SER A 45 28.31 -11.82 3.43
CA SER A 45 29.15 -13.03 3.55
C SER A 45 28.34 -14.34 3.63
N ARG A 46 27.10 -14.34 3.09
CA ARG A 46 26.18 -15.49 2.96
C ARG A 46 25.69 -16.13 4.26
N SER A 47 25.78 -15.44 5.38
CA SER A 47 25.39 -15.98 6.70
C SER A 47 23.88 -15.88 6.99
N LEU A 48 23.15 -15.03 6.25
CA LEU A 48 21.72 -14.79 6.44
C LEU A 48 20.93 -15.07 5.16
N VAL A 49 19.88 -15.89 5.24
CA VAL A 49 18.92 -16.11 4.16
C VAL A 49 17.65 -15.33 4.44
N SER A 50 17.22 -14.52 3.48
CA SER A 50 16.01 -13.70 3.53
C SER A 50 15.08 -14.02 2.38
N LEU A 51 13.77 -13.95 2.62
CA LEU A 51 12.72 -14.19 1.63
C LEU A 51 12.34 -12.94 0.83
N LYS A 52 13.00 -11.81 1.11
CA LYS A 52 12.89 -10.56 0.35
C LYS A 52 14.23 -9.85 0.37
N THR A 53 14.46 -9.06 -0.66
CA THR A 53 15.66 -8.21 -0.76
C THR A 53 15.34 -6.78 -0.31
N PRO A 54 16.26 -6.07 0.35
CA PRO A 54 16.03 -4.68 0.75
C PRO A 54 15.76 -3.79 -0.47
N THR A 55 14.99 -2.73 -0.26
CA THR A 55 14.77 -1.69 -1.27
C THR A 55 15.95 -0.73 -1.22
N CYS A 56 17.06 -1.13 -1.81
CA CYS A 56 18.26 -0.30 -1.96
C CYS A 56 18.83 -0.44 -3.35
N VAL A 57 19.48 0.61 -3.84
CA VAL A 57 20.09 0.64 -5.16
C VAL A 57 21.42 1.37 -5.07
N LEU A 58 22.42 0.85 -5.78
CA LEU A 58 23.77 1.40 -5.89
C LEU A 58 24.00 1.83 -7.34
N PHE A 59 24.54 3.03 -7.52
CA PHE A 59 25.06 3.51 -8.79
C PHE A 59 26.54 3.85 -8.62
N ASP A 60 27.31 3.67 -9.69
CA ASP A 60 28.72 4.05 -9.73
C ASP A 60 28.91 5.57 -9.83
N LYS A 61 30.18 6.00 -9.87
CA LYS A 61 30.57 7.41 -10.00
C LYS A 61 30.03 8.13 -11.23
N ASP A 62 29.76 7.38 -12.30
CA ASP A 62 29.19 7.87 -13.54
C ASP A 62 27.65 7.84 -13.53
N LYS A 63 27.04 7.48 -12.39
CA LYS A 63 25.60 7.32 -12.16
C LYS A 63 24.98 6.22 -13.01
N VAL A 64 25.78 5.23 -13.40
CA VAL A 64 25.31 4.03 -14.06
C VAL A 64 24.83 3.05 -12.99
N PHE A 65 23.69 2.41 -13.23
CA PHE A 65 23.15 1.40 -12.32
C PHE A 65 24.16 0.27 -12.17
N ASP A 66 24.46 -0.07 -10.94
CA ASP A 66 25.36 -1.17 -10.62
C ASP A 66 24.58 -2.37 -10.08
N SER A 67 23.92 -2.19 -8.94
CA SER A 67 23.30 -3.29 -8.21
C SER A 67 22.08 -2.85 -7.41
N PHE A 68 21.28 -3.83 -6.98
CA PHE A 68 20.07 -3.63 -6.19
C PHE A 68 19.99 -4.64 -5.05
N GLY A 69 19.44 -4.23 -3.91
CA GLY A 69 19.19 -5.16 -2.81
C GLY A 69 20.44 -5.51 -2.02
N TYR A 70 20.54 -6.75 -1.54
CA TYR A 70 21.71 -7.17 -0.76
C TYR A 70 23.03 -7.06 -1.53
N GLU A 71 23.02 -7.21 -2.86
CA GLU A 71 24.23 -6.99 -3.68
C GLU A 71 24.70 -5.52 -3.60
N ALA A 72 23.76 -4.58 -3.60
CA ALA A 72 24.06 -3.16 -3.41
C ALA A 72 24.52 -2.83 -1.99
N GLU A 73 23.95 -3.49 -0.97
CA GLU A 73 24.39 -3.32 0.43
C GLU A 73 25.81 -3.88 0.61
N ASP A 74 26.03 -5.13 0.21
CA ASP A 74 27.31 -5.82 0.40
C ASP A 74 28.44 -5.08 -0.32
N LYS A 75 28.23 -4.68 -1.58
CA LYS A 75 29.23 -3.93 -2.35
C LYS A 75 29.49 -2.54 -1.79
N TYR A 76 28.46 -1.85 -1.29
CA TYR A 76 28.66 -0.53 -0.68
C TYR A 76 29.44 -0.63 0.64
N SER A 77 29.21 -1.69 1.43
CA SER A 77 30.02 -2.00 2.61
C SER A 77 31.47 -2.31 2.26
N GLU A 78 31.73 -3.12 1.23
CA GLU A 78 33.10 -3.42 0.74
C GLU A 78 33.82 -2.13 0.29
N LEU A 79 33.15 -1.28 -0.49
CA LEU A 79 33.68 0.03 -0.90
C LEU A 79 33.93 0.96 0.31
N ALA A 80 33.20 0.79 1.41
CA ALA A 80 33.38 1.59 2.60
C ALA A 80 34.63 1.16 3.41
N GLU A 81 34.91 -0.14 3.47
CA GLU A 81 36.13 -0.68 4.08
C GLU A 81 37.41 -0.16 3.38
N GLU A 82 37.33 0.13 2.08
CA GLU A 82 38.43 0.64 1.25
C GLU A 82 38.41 2.17 1.06
N GLU A 83 37.50 2.89 1.73
CA GLU A 83 37.29 4.35 1.58
C GLU A 83 36.88 4.82 0.15
N GLU A 84 36.56 3.91 -0.77
CA GLU A 84 36.16 4.22 -2.16
C GLU A 84 34.67 4.54 -2.32
N HIS A 85 33.86 4.28 -1.29
CA HIS A 85 32.41 4.46 -1.33
C HIS A 85 31.97 5.90 -1.67
N GLN A 86 32.78 6.92 -1.37
CA GLN A 86 32.46 8.36 -1.51
C GLN A 86 32.20 8.85 -2.94
N GLU A 87 32.60 8.07 -3.95
CA GLU A 87 32.32 8.37 -5.36
C GLU A 87 31.02 7.72 -5.84
N TRP A 88 30.41 6.82 -5.06
CA TRP A 88 29.24 6.05 -5.47
C TRP A 88 27.93 6.76 -5.09
N TYR A 89 26.79 6.16 -5.42
CA TYR A 89 25.48 6.68 -5.00
C TYR A 89 24.62 5.55 -4.49
N PHE A 90 24.59 5.40 -3.16
CA PHE A 90 23.76 4.39 -2.50
C PHE A 90 22.46 4.97 -1.95
N PHE A 91 21.33 4.46 -2.43
CA PHE A 91 20.00 4.89 -2.01
C PHE A 91 19.30 3.80 -1.21
N ARG A 92 19.21 3.97 0.11
CA ARG A 92 18.47 3.05 0.98
C ARG A 92 17.02 3.45 1.15
N ARG A 93 16.10 2.46 1.10
CA ARG A 93 14.64 2.63 1.22
C ARG A 93 14.09 3.74 0.31
N PHE A 94 14.68 3.91 -0.89
CA PHE A 94 14.41 5.04 -1.78
C PHE A 94 12.91 5.19 -2.13
N LYS A 95 12.12 4.12 -2.10
CA LYS A 95 10.66 4.17 -2.30
C LYS A 95 9.94 5.03 -1.26
N MET A 96 10.41 5.06 0.00
CA MET A 96 9.86 5.97 1.02
C MET A 96 10.20 7.43 0.72
N SER A 97 11.42 7.68 0.25
CA SER A 97 11.88 9.01 -0.16
C SER A 97 11.10 9.55 -1.36
N LEU A 98 10.57 8.66 -2.20
CA LEU A 98 9.67 9.00 -3.30
C LEU A 98 8.22 9.22 -2.82
N PHE A 99 7.73 8.41 -1.87
CA PHE A 99 6.36 8.49 -1.36
C PHE A 99 6.06 9.82 -0.63
N ASN A 100 7.01 10.34 0.14
CA ASN A 100 6.83 11.58 0.90
C ASN A 100 6.85 12.86 0.04
N LYS A 101 7.02 12.74 -1.28
CA LYS A 101 6.93 13.87 -2.21
C LYS A 101 5.52 13.89 -2.81
N GLU A 102 4.65 14.72 -2.27
CA GLU A 102 3.20 14.81 -2.60
C GLU A 102 2.86 15.28 -4.03
N LYS A 103 3.68 15.01 -5.05
CA LYS A 103 3.37 15.34 -6.46
C LYS A 103 3.75 14.19 -7.39
N ARG A 104 3.06 14.14 -8.55
CA ARG A 104 3.45 13.34 -9.71
C ARG A 104 4.97 13.39 -9.88
N LEU A 105 5.63 12.24 -9.83
CA LEU A 105 7.05 12.13 -10.09
C LEU A 105 7.33 12.68 -11.50
N SER A 106 8.07 13.79 -11.58
CA SER A 106 8.61 14.32 -12.83
C SER A 106 10.09 13.93 -12.96
N GLU A 107 10.64 14.03 -14.17
CA GLU A 107 12.06 13.75 -14.45
C GLU A 107 13.02 14.63 -13.61
N ASP A 108 12.53 15.75 -13.05
CA ASP A 108 13.31 16.70 -12.24
C ASP A 108 13.41 16.35 -10.74
N VAL A 109 12.79 15.25 -10.30
CA VAL A 109 12.74 14.88 -8.87
C VAL A 109 14.09 14.35 -8.37
N LYS A 110 14.85 15.20 -7.67
CA LYS A 110 16.12 14.82 -7.02
C LYS A 110 15.88 14.16 -5.65
N ILE A 111 16.22 12.88 -5.48
CA ILE A 111 16.30 12.23 -4.16
C ILE A 111 17.71 12.38 -3.59
N LYS A 112 17.80 12.62 -2.29
CA LYS A 112 19.07 12.50 -1.57
C LYS A 112 19.38 11.00 -1.48
N SER A 113 20.63 10.60 -1.72
CA SER A 113 21.15 9.29 -1.29
C SER A 113 21.08 9.23 0.24
N THR A 114 21.65 8.24 0.91
CA THR A 114 21.48 7.97 2.36
C THR A 114 21.91 9.11 3.31
N ASP A 115 22.14 10.33 2.81
CA ASP A 115 23.28 11.14 3.17
C ASP A 115 23.28 12.60 2.71
N GLY A 116 22.55 12.88 1.64
CA GLY A 116 22.30 14.21 1.15
C GLY A 116 23.49 15.08 0.73
N LYS A 117 24.65 14.62 0.21
CA LYS A 117 25.05 13.33 -0.42
C LYS A 117 26.07 12.56 0.46
N GLU A 118 26.30 11.27 0.20
CA GLU A 118 27.05 10.19 0.92
C GLU A 118 27.20 10.09 2.47
N MET A 119 26.68 8.97 3.05
CA MET A 119 26.46 8.62 4.47
C MET A 119 26.61 7.11 4.48
N THR A 120 27.44 6.74 5.42
CA THR A 120 28.29 5.58 5.42
C THR A 120 27.53 4.26 5.50
N ALA A 121 28.15 3.22 4.93
CA ALA A 121 27.69 1.83 5.00
C ALA A 121 27.52 1.30 6.43
N ASP A 122 28.08 2.01 7.42
CA ASP A 122 27.95 1.69 8.84
C ASP A 122 26.51 1.71 9.36
N HIS A 123 25.67 2.62 8.86
CA HIS A 123 24.26 2.63 9.22
C HIS A 123 23.54 1.39 8.66
N VAL A 124 23.98 0.86 7.51
CA VAL A 124 23.44 -0.38 6.93
C VAL A 124 23.81 -1.56 7.81
N ASP A 125 25.08 -1.67 8.21
CA ASP A 125 25.57 -2.75 9.06
C ASP A 125 24.97 -2.70 10.47
N MET A 126 24.91 -1.52 11.09
CA MET A 126 24.20 -1.31 12.35
C MET A 126 22.73 -1.74 12.23
N TYR A 127 22.05 -1.34 11.16
CA TYR A 127 20.64 -1.70 10.97
C TYR A 127 20.46 -3.20 10.72
N ARG A 128 21.36 -3.83 9.97
CA ARG A 128 21.33 -5.27 9.71
C ARG A 128 21.56 -6.06 11.00
N GLU A 129 22.49 -5.62 11.84
CA GLU A 129 22.72 -6.21 13.14
C GLU A 129 21.50 -6.02 14.05
N PHE A 130 20.90 -4.82 14.06
CA PHE A 130 19.65 -4.56 14.79
C PHE A 130 18.51 -5.48 14.34
N GLU A 131 18.27 -5.59 13.03
CA GLU A 131 17.26 -6.48 12.45
C GLU A 131 17.49 -7.94 12.81
N THR A 132 18.76 -8.37 12.85
CA THR A 132 19.16 -9.71 13.25
C THR A 132 18.84 -9.97 14.73
N LYS A 133 19.19 -9.04 15.63
CA LYS A 133 18.85 -9.17 17.06
C LYS A 133 17.35 -9.12 17.29
N LYS A 134 16.62 -8.25 16.58
CA LYS A 134 15.16 -8.15 16.65
C LYS A 134 14.47 -9.49 16.35
N ARG A 135 14.99 -10.26 15.38
CA ARG A 135 14.46 -11.60 15.05
C ARG A 135 14.82 -12.68 16.08
N ALA A 136 15.93 -12.52 16.80
CA ALA A 136 16.42 -13.50 17.77
C ALA A 136 15.84 -13.33 19.19
N ILE A 137 15.42 -12.12 19.57
CA ILE A 137 14.99 -11.80 20.93
C ILE A 137 13.52 -12.14 21.15
N THR A 138 13.22 -12.68 22.33
CA THR A 138 11.88 -13.10 22.73
C THR A 138 11.37 -12.30 23.93
N GLY A 139 10.05 -12.40 24.19
CA GLY A 139 9.44 -11.80 25.38
C GLY A 139 10.06 -12.25 26.69
N ASP A 140 10.62 -13.46 26.75
CA ASP A 140 11.21 -14.02 27.98
C ASP A 140 12.73 -13.81 28.08
N THR A 141 13.35 -13.19 27.07
CA THR A 141 14.79 -12.94 27.07
C THR A 141 15.20 -12.09 28.30
N LYS A 142 16.17 -12.61 29.05
CA LYS A 142 16.81 -11.97 30.22
C LYS A 142 18.25 -11.59 29.87
N GLY A 143 18.87 -10.70 30.66
CA GLY A 143 20.26 -10.29 30.49
C GLY A 143 20.44 -9.14 29.50
N LYS A 144 21.53 -9.18 28.72
CA LYS A 144 21.91 -8.11 27.78
C LYS A 144 21.90 -8.61 26.34
N VAL A 145 21.35 -7.78 25.46
CA VAL A 145 21.42 -7.87 24.00
C VAL A 145 22.67 -7.14 23.56
N THR A 146 23.50 -7.77 22.74
CA THR A 146 24.69 -7.13 22.16
C THR A 146 24.44 -6.83 20.70
N ILE A 147 24.57 -5.55 20.34
CA ILE A 147 24.53 -5.05 18.97
C ILE A 147 25.93 -4.56 18.65
N LYS A 148 26.48 -5.00 17.52
CA LYS A 148 27.68 -4.39 16.95
C LYS A 148 27.32 -3.05 16.32
N ILE A 149 28.05 -2.02 16.71
CA ILE A 149 27.99 -0.67 16.15
C ILE A 149 29.36 -0.42 15.52
N PRO A 150 29.41 -0.09 14.22
CA PRO A 150 30.68 0.24 13.56
C PRO A 150 31.45 1.32 14.33
N ILE A 151 32.77 1.16 14.38
CA ILE A 151 33.66 2.00 15.20
C ILE A 151 33.63 3.46 14.71
N SER A 152 33.55 3.67 13.40
CA SER A 152 33.38 4.98 12.76
C SER A 152 32.17 5.77 13.28
N LEU A 153 31.05 5.13 13.66
CA LEU A 153 29.91 5.83 14.26
C LEU A 153 30.18 6.27 15.69
N VAL A 154 31.04 5.54 16.40
CA VAL A 154 31.49 5.92 17.75
C VAL A 154 32.49 7.07 17.64
N GLU A 155 33.46 6.97 16.74
CA GLU A 155 34.45 8.02 16.46
C GLU A 155 33.76 9.33 16.03
N MET A 156 32.78 9.26 15.13
CA MET A 156 31.99 10.42 14.70
C MET A 156 31.25 11.09 15.88
N PHE A 157 30.68 10.29 16.80
CA PHE A 157 30.04 10.85 17.99
C PHE A 157 31.06 11.59 18.86
N GLU A 158 32.23 10.99 19.09
CA GLU A 158 33.29 11.57 19.92
C GLU A 158 33.85 12.85 19.28
N GLU A 159 34.04 12.88 17.95
CA GLU A 159 34.48 14.07 17.20
C GLU A 159 33.44 15.20 17.22
N ASP A 160 32.15 14.88 17.03
CA ASP A 160 31.08 15.89 16.95
C ASP A 160 30.71 16.47 18.33
N THR A 161 30.89 15.69 19.40
CA THR A 161 30.45 16.06 20.76
C THR A 161 31.59 16.41 21.71
N ASP A 162 32.84 16.03 21.38
CA ASP A 162 34.00 16.11 22.27
C ASP A 162 33.80 15.34 23.61
N GLU A 163 32.94 14.31 23.59
CA GLU A 163 32.64 13.42 24.74
C GLU A 163 32.88 11.94 24.41
N ASP A 164 33.41 11.16 25.36
CA ASP A 164 33.48 9.68 25.25
C ASP A 164 32.08 9.06 25.37
N ILE A 165 31.73 8.16 24.44
CA ILE A 165 30.38 7.58 24.37
C ILE A 165 29.97 6.83 25.65
N LYS A 166 30.91 6.22 26.37
CA LYS A 166 30.62 5.50 27.62
C LYS A 166 30.28 6.50 28.71
N ASP A 167 31.08 7.54 28.85
CA ASP A 167 30.87 8.59 29.85
C ASP A 167 29.54 9.32 29.60
N SER A 168 29.23 9.66 28.34
CA SER A 168 27.95 10.26 27.97
C SER A 168 26.76 9.36 28.36
N ILE A 169 26.85 8.04 28.17
CA ILE A 169 25.79 7.11 28.55
C ILE A 169 25.67 6.97 30.07
N GLU A 170 26.79 6.93 30.79
CA GLU A 170 26.80 6.87 32.26
C GLU A 170 26.13 8.09 32.90
N ASN A 171 26.19 9.24 32.24
CA ASN A 171 25.51 10.47 32.66
C ASN A 171 24.02 10.52 32.28
N THR A 172 23.48 9.48 31.65
CA THR A 172 22.06 9.40 31.28
C THR A 172 21.26 8.48 32.20
N LYS A 173 19.94 8.51 32.06
CA LYS A 173 19.03 7.54 32.69
C LYS A 173 19.28 6.06 32.30
N PHE A 174 20.16 5.82 31.33
CA PHE A 174 20.50 4.48 30.84
C PHE A 174 21.79 3.93 31.45
N SER A 175 22.41 4.65 32.39
CA SER A 175 23.58 4.19 33.15
C SER A 175 23.37 2.77 33.72
N GLY A 176 24.35 1.90 33.50
CA GLY A 176 24.31 0.47 33.88
C GLY A 176 23.33 -0.40 33.07
N LYS A 177 22.45 0.19 32.26
CA LYS A 177 21.51 -0.51 31.36
C LYS A 177 22.01 -0.58 29.92
N ILE A 178 22.78 0.40 29.48
CA ILE A 178 23.50 0.40 28.19
C ILE A 178 24.99 0.54 28.51
N ASN A 179 25.79 -0.41 28.02
CA ASN A 179 27.24 -0.38 28.22
C ASN A 179 27.96 -0.59 26.89
N TRP A 180 29.02 0.16 26.64
CA TRP A 180 29.85 0.03 25.45
C TRP A 180 31.15 -0.74 25.74
N VAL A 181 31.51 -1.68 24.86
CA VAL A 181 32.77 -2.43 24.91
C VAL A 181 33.33 -2.59 23.49
N GLY A 182 34.26 -1.72 23.09
CA GLY A 182 34.76 -1.67 21.71
C GLY A 182 33.62 -1.33 20.74
N ASP A 183 33.45 -2.14 19.70
CA ASP A 183 32.36 -2.05 18.73
C ASP A 183 30.99 -2.56 19.25
N LYS A 184 30.88 -2.94 20.53
CA LYS A 184 29.68 -3.62 21.06
C LYS A 184 28.89 -2.74 22.02
N CYS A 185 27.68 -2.37 21.59
CA CYS A 185 26.65 -1.80 22.44
C CYS A 185 25.86 -2.93 23.12
N ARG A 186 25.96 -3.03 24.46
CA ARG A 186 25.27 -4.02 25.28
C ARG A 186 24.09 -3.38 26.00
N ILE A 187 22.89 -3.72 25.58
CA ILE A 187 21.62 -3.14 26.05
C ILE A 187 20.90 -4.17 26.91
N THR A 188 20.39 -3.83 28.08
CA THR A 188 19.55 -4.76 28.86
C THR A 188 18.28 -5.13 28.09
N ALA A 189 17.79 -6.35 28.30
CA ALA A 189 16.56 -6.81 27.65
C ALA A 189 15.35 -5.91 27.94
N GLU A 190 15.29 -5.29 29.12
CA GLU A 190 14.28 -4.29 29.49
C GLU A 190 14.30 -3.09 28.52
N ILE A 191 15.46 -2.43 28.37
CA ILE A 191 15.59 -1.27 27.48
C ILE A 191 15.35 -1.67 26.03
N PHE A 192 15.88 -2.81 25.59
CA PHE A 192 15.71 -3.28 24.23
C PHE A 192 14.24 -3.57 23.90
N LYS A 193 13.47 -4.16 24.83
CA LYS A 193 12.01 -4.34 24.69
C LYS A 193 11.28 -3.00 24.65
N GLY A 194 11.72 -2.04 25.45
CA GLY A 194 11.20 -0.67 25.47
C GLY A 194 11.20 0.01 24.10
N LEU A 195 12.15 -0.33 23.21
CA LEU A 195 12.21 0.18 21.83
C LEU A 195 10.95 -0.17 21.00
N PHE A 196 10.19 -1.20 21.40
CA PHE A 196 9.02 -1.68 20.68
C PHE A 196 7.69 -1.29 21.35
N GLU A 197 7.71 -0.70 22.54
CA GLU A 197 6.50 -0.42 23.32
C GLU A 197 5.55 0.53 22.59
N ALA A 198 6.06 1.65 22.08
CA ALA A 198 5.22 2.64 21.40
C ALA A 198 4.48 2.02 20.20
N ALA A 199 5.21 1.28 19.34
CA ALA A 199 4.62 0.61 18.18
C ALA A 199 3.63 -0.48 18.61
N SER A 200 4.00 -1.31 19.58
CA SER A 200 3.18 -2.44 20.02
C SER A 200 1.92 -2.00 20.75
N ASN A 201 2.00 -0.97 21.60
CA ASN A 201 0.86 -0.40 22.31
C ASN A 201 -0.16 0.20 21.33
N ASN A 202 0.30 0.90 20.29
CA ASN A 202 -0.58 1.42 19.24
C ASN A 202 -1.27 0.30 18.46
N ILE A 203 -0.58 -0.80 18.17
CA ILE A 203 -1.17 -1.98 17.54
C ILE A 203 -2.23 -2.60 18.46
N VAL A 204 -1.92 -2.80 19.74
CA VAL A 204 -2.86 -3.36 20.73
C VAL A 204 -4.10 -2.48 20.86
N ALA A 205 -3.94 -1.16 20.97
CA ALA A 205 -5.06 -0.23 21.05
C ALA A 205 -5.95 -0.34 19.80
N HIS A 206 -5.34 -0.35 18.61
CA HIS A 206 -6.08 -0.46 17.36
C HIS A 206 -6.86 -1.78 17.24
N VAL A 207 -6.23 -2.91 17.56
CA VAL A 207 -6.90 -4.22 17.57
C VAL A 207 -8.05 -4.24 18.58
N THR A 208 -7.84 -3.66 19.76
CA THR A 208 -8.89 -3.54 20.80
C THR A 208 -10.10 -2.77 20.28
N ASP A 209 -9.87 -1.64 19.58
CA ASP A 209 -10.96 -0.84 19.02
C ASP A 209 -11.68 -1.52 17.87
N LEU A 210 -10.97 -2.29 17.04
CA LEU A 210 -11.60 -3.13 16.03
C LEU A 210 -12.51 -4.17 16.66
N LEU A 211 -12.04 -4.89 17.70
CA LEU A 211 -12.80 -5.96 18.37
C LEU A 211 -14.09 -5.47 19.05
N LYS A 212 -14.22 -4.16 19.34
CA LYS A 212 -15.46 -3.56 19.83
C LYS A 212 -16.55 -3.43 18.77
N LYS A 213 -16.21 -3.53 17.47
CA LYS A 213 -17.18 -3.37 16.38
C LYS A 213 -18.12 -4.58 16.31
N HIS A 214 -19.43 -4.30 16.27
CA HIS A 214 -20.46 -5.33 16.24
C HIS A 214 -20.28 -6.33 15.07
N GLU A 215 -19.79 -5.85 13.93
CA GLU A 215 -19.52 -6.61 12.70
C GLU A 215 -18.52 -7.77 12.91
N ILE A 216 -17.61 -7.66 13.88
CA ILE A 216 -16.56 -8.66 14.13
C ILE A 216 -16.64 -9.29 15.53
N SER A 217 -17.74 -9.06 16.24
CA SER A 217 -18.00 -9.49 17.63
C SER A 217 -17.85 -11.00 17.88
N ASN A 218 -17.99 -11.83 16.85
CA ASN A 218 -17.85 -13.30 16.93
C ASN A 218 -16.47 -13.82 16.51
N THR A 219 -15.47 -12.94 16.41
CA THR A 219 -14.12 -13.32 15.99
C THR A 219 -13.35 -13.93 17.16
N ASN A 220 -12.79 -15.13 16.94
CA ASN A 220 -11.98 -15.85 17.95
C ASN A 220 -10.50 -15.95 17.58
N ASN A 221 -10.11 -15.45 16.41
CA ASN A 221 -8.76 -15.63 15.87
C ASN A 221 -8.14 -14.28 15.51
N ILE A 222 -6.85 -14.13 15.81
CA ILE A 222 -6.01 -13.04 15.29
C ILE A 222 -4.96 -13.69 14.41
N ILE A 223 -4.92 -13.34 13.12
CA ILE A 223 -3.89 -13.84 12.19
C ILE A 223 -2.87 -12.72 11.96
N MET A 224 -1.63 -12.93 12.39
CA MET A 224 -0.56 -11.94 12.27
C MET A 224 0.29 -12.22 11.03
N VAL A 225 0.19 -11.37 10.01
CA VAL A 225 0.94 -11.47 8.75
C VAL A 225 1.89 -10.28 8.57
N GLY A 226 2.81 -10.37 7.62
CA GLY A 226 3.85 -9.36 7.37
C GLY A 226 5.11 -9.56 8.20
N GLY A 227 6.22 -8.93 7.77
CA GLY A 227 7.54 -9.20 8.34
C GLY A 227 7.67 -8.86 9.83
N PHE A 228 6.94 -7.85 10.33
CA PHE A 228 7.00 -7.52 11.76
C PHE A 228 6.28 -8.55 12.64
N SER A 229 5.33 -9.30 12.09
CA SER A 229 4.68 -10.42 12.78
C SER A 229 5.62 -11.58 13.09
N GLU A 230 6.80 -11.63 12.46
CA GLU A 230 7.87 -12.58 12.77
C GLU A 230 8.66 -12.18 14.03
N SER A 231 8.50 -10.95 14.53
CA SER A 231 9.15 -10.50 15.78
C SER A 231 8.60 -11.26 16.98
N PRO A 232 9.42 -12.04 17.70
CA PRO A 232 8.93 -12.79 18.85
C PRO A 232 8.49 -11.87 20.01
N ILE A 233 9.08 -10.67 20.13
CA ILE A 233 8.64 -9.63 21.08
C ILE A 233 7.20 -9.22 20.78
N LEU A 234 6.89 -8.88 19.52
CA LEU A 234 5.54 -8.46 19.14
C LEU A 234 4.54 -9.60 19.34
N GLN A 235 4.89 -10.83 18.95
CA GLN A 235 4.04 -11.99 19.16
C GLN A 235 3.70 -12.19 20.64
N HIS A 236 4.67 -12.02 21.53
CA HIS A 236 4.46 -12.13 22.97
C HIS A 236 3.51 -11.05 23.49
N ILE A 237 3.72 -9.79 23.09
CA ILE A 237 2.88 -8.65 23.50
C ILE A 237 1.42 -8.87 23.05
N ILE A 238 1.20 -9.27 21.79
CA ILE A 238 -0.16 -9.51 21.27
C ILE A 238 -0.83 -10.69 21.98
N LYS A 239 -0.11 -11.78 22.22
CA LYS A 239 -0.66 -12.94 22.97
C LYS A 239 -1.04 -12.58 24.41
N GLN A 240 -0.24 -11.74 25.07
CA GLN A 240 -0.55 -11.25 26.42
C GLN A 240 -1.72 -10.27 26.45
N ALA A 241 -1.83 -9.40 25.45
CA ALA A 241 -2.91 -8.43 25.36
C ALA A 241 -4.27 -9.09 25.05
N PHE A 242 -4.27 -10.21 24.31
CA PHE A 242 -5.48 -10.90 23.88
C PHE A 242 -5.47 -12.39 24.26
N PRO A 243 -5.45 -12.74 25.56
CA PRO A 243 -5.31 -14.13 26.01
C PRO A 243 -6.53 -15.00 25.67
N HIS A 244 -7.68 -14.39 25.41
CA HIS A 244 -8.92 -15.04 25.01
C HIS A 244 -8.99 -15.30 23.50
N MET A 245 -8.06 -14.75 22.71
CA MET A 245 -8.02 -14.91 21.26
C MET A 245 -7.00 -15.98 20.86
N ARG A 246 -7.32 -16.76 19.83
CA ARG A 246 -6.34 -17.65 19.20
C ARG A 246 -5.45 -16.84 18.26
N VAL A 247 -4.24 -16.53 18.71
CA VAL A 247 -3.23 -15.83 17.88
C VAL A 247 -2.49 -16.83 17.00
N ILE A 248 -2.62 -16.67 15.67
CA ILE A 248 -2.03 -17.52 14.64
C ILE A 248 -0.97 -16.72 13.90
N ILE A 249 0.25 -17.23 13.86
CA ILE A 249 1.33 -16.70 13.05
C ILE A 249 1.66 -17.76 11.99
N PRO A 250 1.35 -17.53 10.72
CA PRO A 250 1.67 -18.49 9.67
C PRO A 250 3.19 -18.60 9.50
N PRO A 251 3.71 -19.78 9.10
CA PRO A 251 5.09 -19.89 8.62
C PRO A 251 5.34 -18.85 7.52
N GLU A 252 6.49 -18.19 7.58
CA GLU A 252 6.87 -17.15 6.61
C GLU A 252 5.83 -16.01 6.52
N ALA A 253 5.43 -15.48 7.68
CA ALA A 253 4.43 -14.41 7.77
C ALA A 253 4.75 -13.22 6.85
N GLY A 254 6.02 -12.90 6.62
CA GLY A 254 6.48 -11.88 5.67
C GLY A 254 6.11 -12.15 4.20
N LEU A 255 5.86 -13.41 3.81
CA LEU A 255 5.45 -13.83 2.47
C LEU A 255 3.95 -14.10 2.34
N ALA A 256 3.19 -14.17 3.43
CA ALA A 256 1.79 -14.58 3.41
C ALA A 256 0.92 -13.80 2.40
N VAL A 257 1.13 -12.47 2.32
CA VAL A 257 0.44 -11.60 1.34
C VAL A 257 0.80 -11.96 -0.09
N LEU A 258 2.09 -12.21 -0.35
CA LEU A 258 2.62 -12.53 -1.67
C LEU A 258 2.13 -13.89 -2.17
N LYS A 259 2.16 -14.90 -1.29
CA LYS A 259 1.59 -16.22 -1.55
C LYS A 259 0.09 -16.11 -1.82
N GLY A 260 -0.63 -15.35 -1.00
CA GLY A 260 -2.06 -15.07 -1.22
C GLY A 260 -2.36 -14.44 -2.58
N ALA A 261 -1.51 -13.53 -3.06
CA ALA A 261 -1.64 -12.93 -4.38
C ALA A 261 -1.43 -13.94 -5.53
N VAL A 262 -0.50 -14.89 -5.39
CA VAL A 262 -0.32 -15.99 -6.35
C VAL A 262 -1.56 -16.88 -6.39
N LEU A 263 -2.10 -17.27 -5.23
CA LEU A 263 -3.33 -18.06 -5.13
C LEU A 263 -4.52 -17.33 -5.78
N PHE A 264 -4.64 -16.03 -5.52
CA PHE A 264 -5.66 -15.18 -6.12
C PHE A 264 -5.53 -15.11 -7.65
N GLY A 265 -4.30 -15.01 -8.19
CA GLY A 265 -4.10 -14.96 -9.64
C GLY A 265 -4.49 -16.27 -10.36
N HIS A 266 -4.37 -17.42 -9.68
CA HIS A 266 -4.87 -18.71 -10.16
C HIS A 266 -6.39 -18.84 -10.04
N LYS A 267 -6.97 -18.38 -8.93
CA LYS A 267 -8.43 -18.43 -8.68
C LYS A 267 -8.98 -17.10 -8.18
N PRO A 268 -9.20 -16.12 -9.07
CA PRO A 268 -9.71 -14.79 -8.68
C PRO A 268 -11.11 -14.83 -8.06
N ALA A 269 -11.91 -15.83 -8.42
CA ALA A 269 -13.27 -16.05 -7.90
C ALA A 269 -13.31 -16.43 -6.40
N THR A 270 -12.17 -16.59 -5.74
CA THR A 270 -12.11 -16.86 -4.29
C THR A 270 -12.61 -15.68 -3.45
N ILE A 271 -12.55 -14.45 -3.97
CA ILE A 271 -13.09 -13.27 -3.29
C ILE A 271 -14.55 -13.08 -3.74
N SER A 272 -15.49 -13.33 -2.83
CA SER A 272 -16.93 -13.21 -3.09
C SER A 272 -17.48 -11.80 -2.89
N SER A 273 -16.89 -11.04 -1.95
CA SER A 273 -17.32 -9.68 -1.65
C SER A 273 -16.18 -8.78 -1.18
N ARG A 274 -16.35 -7.46 -1.33
CA ARG A 274 -15.43 -6.42 -0.83
C ARG A 274 -16.25 -5.32 -0.15
N VAL A 275 -15.58 -4.47 0.63
CA VAL A 275 -16.20 -3.27 1.21
C VAL A 275 -15.76 -2.06 0.39
N ALA A 276 -16.72 -1.22 -0.02
CA ALA A 276 -16.46 0.00 -0.77
C ALA A 276 -15.59 0.96 0.06
N LYS A 277 -14.42 1.35 -0.46
CA LYS A 277 -13.51 2.29 0.23
C LYS A 277 -14.00 3.75 0.16
N PHE A 278 -14.71 4.08 -0.91
CA PHE A 278 -15.23 5.40 -1.23
C PHE A 278 -16.71 5.30 -1.59
N THR A 279 -17.39 6.44 -1.59
CA THR A 279 -18.70 6.58 -2.22
C THR A 279 -18.47 6.79 -3.72
N TYR A 280 -19.16 6.01 -4.56
CA TYR A 280 -19.03 6.08 -6.02
C TYR A 280 -20.30 6.63 -6.63
N GLY A 281 -20.14 7.44 -7.67
CA GLY A 281 -21.26 8.05 -8.36
C GLY A 281 -20.86 8.64 -9.69
N VAL A 282 -21.83 9.28 -10.33
CA VAL A 282 -21.62 10.01 -11.58
C VAL A 282 -22.08 11.46 -11.44
N ALA A 283 -21.42 12.36 -12.15
CA ALA A 283 -21.93 13.72 -12.30
C ALA A 283 -23.25 13.70 -13.07
N THR A 284 -24.24 14.43 -12.58
CA THR A 284 -25.53 14.56 -13.26
C THR A 284 -26.09 15.98 -13.13
N THR A 285 -27.23 16.19 -13.77
CA THR A 285 -27.99 17.43 -13.66
C THR A 285 -29.42 17.13 -13.24
N MET A 286 -30.05 18.06 -12.53
CA MET A 286 -31.47 17.99 -12.18
C MET A 286 -32.14 19.36 -12.36
N ASN A 287 -33.47 19.43 -12.26
CA ASN A 287 -34.16 20.72 -12.34
C ASN A 287 -33.67 21.66 -11.24
N PHE A 288 -33.37 22.91 -11.59
CA PHE A 288 -32.89 23.89 -10.62
C PHE A 288 -34.02 24.31 -9.67
N ASN A 289 -33.79 24.19 -8.36
CA ASN A 289 -34.68 24.68 -7.33
C ASN A 289 -33.97 25.82 -6.58
N PRO A 290 -34.42 27.08 -6.68
CA PRO A 290 -33.76 28.21 -6.03
C PRO A 290 -33.77 28.16 -4.49
N ASN A 291 -34.62 27.34 -3.88
CA ASN A 291 -34.71 27.21 -2.42
C ASN A 291 -33.71 26.21 -1.84
N ILE A 292 -33.11 25.36 -2.69
CA ILE A 292 -32.22 24.26 -2.26
C ILE A 292 -30.85 24.37 -2.93
N HIS A 293 -30.82 24.80 -4.20
CA HIS A 293 -29.61 24.79 -5.00
C HIS A 293 -28.91 26.15 -5.00
N PRO A 294 -27.58 26.17 -4.81
CA PRO A 294 -26.81 27.40 -4.90
C PRO A 294 -26.90 28.06 -6.30
N PRO A 295 -27.04 29.39 -6.39
CA PRO A 295 -27.15 30.10 -7.67
C PRO A 295 -26.00 29.83 -8.65
N GLU A 296 -24.79 29.60 -8.15
CA GLU A 296 -23.59 29.29 -8.93
C GLU A 296 -23.67 27.94 -9.66
N LYS A 297 -24.53 27.03 -9.20
CA LYS A 297 -24.79 25.74 -9.86
C LYS A 297 -25.91 25.83 -10.91
N LYS A 298 -26.48 27.00 -11.15
CA LYS A 298 -27.56 27.22 -12.12
C LYS A 298 -27.02 27.30 -13.55
N LYS A 299 -27.53 26.47 -14.46
CA LYS A 299 -27.19 26.52 -15.88
C LYS A 299 -28.43 26.39 -16.76
N LYS A 300 -28.46 27.13 -17.86
CA LYS A 300 -29.54 27.10 -18.86
C LYS A 300 -29.18 26.16 -20.00
N TYR A 301 -30.09 25.26 -20.35
CA TYR A 301 -30.01 24.32 -21.47
C TYR A 301 -31.29 24.47 -22.30
N GLY A 302 -31.21 25.15 -23.45
CA GLY A 302 -32.39 25.60 -24.20
C GLY A 302 -33.38 26.36 -23.31
N ASN A 303 -34.60 25.84 -23.18
CA ASN A 303 -35.65 26.39 -22.32
C ASN A 303 -35.65 25.87 -20.87
N GLN A 304 -34.70 25.01 -20.50
CA GLN A 304 -34.62 24.41 -19.17
C GLN A 304 -33.56 25.09 -18.31
N ILE A 305 -33.86 25.22 -17.01
CA ILE A 305 -32.89 25.64 -16.00
C ILE A 305 -32.56 24.42 -15.14
N LYS A 306 -31.29 24.03 -15.15
CA LYS A 306 -30.77 22.86 -14.44
C LYS A 306 -29.76 23.27 -13.36
N CYS A 307 -29.66 22.44 -12.34
CA CYS A 307 -28.54 22.43 -11.41
C CYS A 307 -27.50 21.44 -11.94
N ILE A 308 -26.26 21.90 -12.08
CA ILE A 308 -25.13 21.08 -12.55
C ILE A 308 -24.30 20.53 -11.39
N ASP A 309 -23.38 19.64 -11.73
CA ASP A 309 -22.39 19.04 -10.82
C ASP A 309 -23.01 18.21 -9.69
N ILE A 310 -24.24 17.73 -9.83
CA ILE A 310 -24.88 16.89 -8.81
C ILE A 310 -24.14 15.56 -8.72
N PHE A 311 -23.79 15.13 -7.51
CA PHE A 311 -23.25 13.81 -7.28
C PHE A 311 -24.40 12.80 -7.22
N SER A 312 -24.60 12.04 -8.28
CA SER A 312 -25.56 10.94 -8.28
C SER A 312 -24.90 9.70 -7.69
N LYS A 313 -25.19 9.41 -6.41
CA LYS A 313 -24.64 8.26 -5.69
C LYS A 313 -25.15 6.93 -6.29
N HIS A 314 -24.22 6.01 -6.48
CA HIS A 314 -24.45 4.63 -6.93
C HIS A 314 -24.10 3.65 -5.82
N VAL A 315 -22.92 3.82 -5.22
CA VAL A 315 -22.43 2.96 -4.14
C VAL A 315 -21.97 3.83 -2.98
N GLU A 316 -22.27 3.42 -1.75
CA GLU A 316 -21.86 4.13 -0.54
C GLU A 316 -20.57 3.55 0.05
N LYS A 317 -19.70 4.41 0.59
CA LYS A 317 -18.53 3.98 1.36
C LYS A 317 -18.95 3.08 2.52
N GLY A 318 -18.28 1.94 2.68
CA GLY A 318 -18.62 0.92 3.68
C GLY A 318 -19.63 -0.12 3.20
N GLN A 319 -20.27 0.07 2.04
CA GLN A 319 -21.19 -0.92 1.48
C GLN A 319 -20.45 -2.21 1.10
N GLN A 320 -21.05 -3.36 1.43
CA GLN A 320 -20.58 -4.66 0.97
C GLN A 320 -20.96 -4.84 -0.51
N LEU A 321 -19.97 -5.09 -1.36
CA LEU A 321 -20.08 -5.24 -2.81
C LEU A 321 -19.82 -6.68 -3.21
N LYS A 322 -20.70 -7.26 -4.01
CA LYS A 322 -20.48 -8.57 -4.61
C LYS A 322 -19.63 -8.45 -5.86
N VAL A 323 -18.64 -9.34 -6.00
CA VAL A 323 -17.68 -9.26 -7.10
C VAL A 323 -18.35 -9.66 -8.42
N ASN A 324 -18.19 -8.84 -9.46
CA ASN A 324 -18.75 -9.03 -10.81
C ASN A 324 -20.29 -8.98 -10.91
N GLU A 325 -20.98 -8.46 -9.89
CA GLU A 325 -22.42 -8.17 -9.93
C GLU A 325 -22.67 -6.65 -10.00
N ALA A 326 -23.76 -6.23 -10.65
CA ALA A 326 -24.21 -4.84 -10.61
C ALA A 326 -24.66 -4.51 -9.18
N GLN A 327 -24.08 -3.46 -8.60
CA GLN A 327 -24.36 -3.05 -7.21
C GLN A 327 -25.45 -1.98 -7.14
N SER A 328 -25.65 -1.26 -8.23
CA SER A 328 -26.59 -0.15 -8.34
C SER A 328 -27.05 0.01 -9.78
N GLU A 329 -28.28 0.48 -9.95
CA GLU A 329 -28.86 0.79 -11.25
C GLU A 329 -29.55 2.15 -11.17
N ASN A 330 -28.96 3.18 -11.77
CA ASN A 330 -29.59 4.50 -11.89
C ASN A 330 -29.93 4.78 -13.35
N THR A 331 -31.03 5.47 -13.60
CA THR A 331 -31.48 5.83 -14.96
C THR A 331 -31.34 7.32 -15.21
N TYR A 332 -30.77 7.68 -16.34
CA TYR A 332 -30.52 9.06 -16.75
C TYR A 332 -31.17 9.35 -18.10
N ASN A 333 -31.50 10.61 -18.32
CA ASN A 333 -32.14 11.09 -19.55
C ASN A 333 -31.30 12.20 -20.17
N PRO A 334 -31.35 12.37 -21.50
CA PRO A 334 -30.80 13.54 -22.16
C PRO A 334 -31.31 14.84 -21.54
N VAL A 335 -30.46 15.86 -21.55
CA VAL A 335 -30.85 17.20 -21.09
C VAL A 335 -31.61 17.94 -22.18
N GLU A 336 -31.22 17.73 -23.44
CA GLU A 336 -31.79 18.34 -24.64
C GLU A 336 -32.38 17.28 -25.58
N ASP A 337 -33.38 17.65 -26.38
CA ASP A 337 -34.11 16.69 -27.22
C ASP A 337 -33.21 16.12 -28.33
N GLU A 338 -32.36 16.96 -28.93
CA GLU A 338 -31.46 16.65 -30.04
C GLU A 338 -30.09 16.09 -29.61
N GLN A 339 -29.87 15.85 -28.31
CA GLN A 339 -28.59 15.38 -27.77
C GLN A 339 -28.20 14.02 -28.38
N THR A 340 -27.03 13.93 -29.02
CA THR A 340 -26.56 12.74 -29.75
C THR A 340 -25.57 11.87 -28.97
N SER A 341 -25.14 12.29 -27.79
CA SER A 341 -24.32 11.47 -26.89
C SER A 341 -24.58 11.80 -25.42
N MET A 342 -24.30 10.86 -24.52
CA MET A 342 -24.37 11.05 -23.07
C MET A 342 -23.03 10.69 -22.43
N CYS A 343 -22.41 11.64 -21.75
CA CYS A 343 -21.15 11.42 -21.05
C CYS A 343 -21.39 11.12 -19.56
N PHE A 344 -20.97 9.95 -19.11
CA PHE A 344 -20.93 9.56 -17.71
C PHE A 344 -19.55 9.88 -17.14
N GLN A 345 -19.43 10.99 -16.43
CA GLN A 345 -18.23 11.32 -15.66
C GLN A 345 -18.33 10.62 -14.29
N VAL A 346 -17.39 9.74 -14.00
CA VAL A 346 -17.41 8.88 -12.82
C VAL A 346 -16.53 9.48 -11.73
N TYR A 347 -17.05 9.51 -10.51
CA TYR A 347 -16.43 10.14 -9.36
C TYR A 347 -16.36 9.20 -8.15
N THR A 348 -15.36 9.43 -7.31
CA THR A 348 -15.24 8.90 -5.94
C THR A 348 -15.37 10.02 -4.93
N SER A 349 -15.86 9.73 -3.72
CA SER A 349 -15.84 10.64 -2.57
C SER A 349 -15.40 9.95 -1.28
N THR A 350 -14.65 10.66 -0.45
CA THR A 350 -14.32 10.24 0.92
C THR A 350 -15.51 10.29 1.87
N GLU A 351 -16.53 11.08 1.54
CA GLU A 351 -17.75 11.29 2.32
C GLU A 351 -18.85 10.28 1.96
N LEU A 352 -19.78 10.04 2.89
CA LEU A 352 -20.90 9.11 2.68
C LEU A 352 -21.94 9.67 1.70
N ASN A 353 -22.21 10.97 1.78
CA ASN A 353 -23.30 11.65 1.06
C ASN A 353 -22.83 12.99 0.47
N PRO A 354 -21.91 13.01 -0.50
CA PRO A 354 -21.60 14.22 -1.26
C PRO A 354 -22.85 14.70 -2.01
N ALA A 355 -23.09 16.02 -2.00
CA ALA A 355 -24.19 16.62 -2.76
C ALA A 355 -23.73 16.96 -4.18
N TYR A 356 -22.51 17.45 -4.32
CA TYR A 356 -21.92 17.85 -5.59
C TYR A 356 -20.60 17.13 -5.86
N VAL A 357 -20.28 16.90 -7.14
CA VAL A 357 -18.99 16.35 -7.56
C VAL A 357 -17.82 17.33 -7.37
N THR A 358 -18.13 18.56 -6.96
CA THR A 358 -17.16 19.60 -6.57
C THR A 358 -16.98 19.71 -5.06
N ASP A 359 -17.72 18.93 -4.27
CA ASP A 359 -17.55 18.92 -2.82
C ASP A 359 -16.16 18.41 -2.45
N GLU A 360 -15.67 18.84 -1.29
CA GLU A 360 -14.38 18.39 -0.77
C GLU A 360 -14.34 16.86 -0.68
N GLY A 361 -13.20 16.27 -1.07
CA GLY A 361 -13.01 14.82 -1.12
C GLY A 361 -13.60 14.13 -2.35
N CYS A 362 -14.27 14.86 -3.26
CA CYS A 362 -14.69 14.31 -4.56
C CYS A 362 -13.57 14.35 -5.61
N GLU A 363 -13.33 13.23 -6.29
CA GLU A 363 -12.32 13.11 -7.34
C GLU A 363 -12.89 12.40 -8.57
N LYS A 364 -12.61 12.94 -9.77
CA LYS A 364 -12.98 12.31 -11.04
C LYS A 364 -12.01 11.18 -11.36
N ILE A 365 -12.53 9.97 -11.54
CA ILE A 365 -11.72 8.80 -11.88
C ILE A 365 -11.72 8.49 -13.38
N GLY A 366 -12.71 8.99 -14.13
CA GLY A 366 -12.75 8.86 -15.58
C GLY A 366 -14.09 9.26 -16.17
N GLU A 367 -14.29 8.98 -17.45
CA GLU A 367 -15.55 9.19 -18.13
C GLU A 367 -15.81 8.15 -19.21
N MET A 368 -17.09 7.99 -19.56
CA MET A 368 -17.56 7.10 -20.61
C MET A 368 -18.59 7.83 -21.46
N GLU A 369 -18.39 7.84 -22.78
CA GLU A 369 -19.34 8.42 -23.72
C GLU A 369 -20.24 7.34 -24.33
N VAL A 370 -21.55 7.56 -24.26
CA VAL A 370 -22.58 6.71 -24.86
C VAL A 370 -23.10 7.41 -26.09
N ALA A 371 -22.82 6.86 -27.28
CA ALA A 371 -23.36 7.37 -28.54
C ALA A 371 -24.86 7.10 -28.64
N MET A 372 -25.64 8.14 -28.96
CA MET A 372 -27.10 8.14 -29.09
C MET A 372 -27.55 8.91 -30.35
N PRO A 373 -27.08 8.52 -31.55
CA PRO A 373 -27.30 9.31 -32.77
C PRO A 373 -28.77 9.43 -33.19
N ASP A 374 -29.62 8.47 -32.80
CA ASP A 374 -31.07 8.55 -32.98
C ASP A 374 -31.68 9.45 -31.88
N THR A 375 -32.15 10.62 -32.30
CA THR A 375 -32.80 11.62 -31.43
C THR A 375 -34.31 11.41 -31.33
N SER A 376 -34.88 10.41 -31.99
CA SER A 376 -36.31 10.11 -31.91
C SER A 376 -36.73 9.81 -30.47
N GLY A 377 -37.77 10.48 -30.00
CA GLY A 377 -38.22 10.42 -28.60
C GLY A 377 -37.61 11.46 -27.67
N GLY A 378 -36.74 12.36 -28.17
CA GLY A 378 -36.25 13.52 -27.43
C GLY A 378 -35.65 13.14 -26.08
N ARG A 379 -36.03 13.83 -25.00
CA ARG A 379 -35.57 13.54 -23.62
C ARG A 379 -36.07 12.22 -23.02
N ASN A 380 -36.99 11.48 -23.66
CA ASN A 380 -37.46 10.18 -23.14
C ASN A 380 -36.50 9.01 -23.48
N ARG A 381 -35.35 9.30 -24.09
CA ARG A 381 -34.33 8.31 -24.44
C ARG A 381 -33.48 7.95 -23.22
N SER A 382 -34.02 7.12 -22.32
CA SER A 382 -33.34 6.78 -21.08
C SER A 382 -32.12 5.86 -21.27
N VAL A 383 -31.07 6.12 -20.49
CA VAL A 383 -29.87 5.27 -20.36
C VAL A 383 -29.77 4.79 -18.92
N MET A 384 -29.74 3.47 -18.74
CA MET A 384 -29.46 2.84 -17.45
C MET A 384 -27.95 2.76 -17.25
N CYS A 385 -27.45 3.17 -16.09
CA CYS A 385 -26.05 3.09 -15.73
C CYS A 385 -25.92 2.16 -14.52
N GLU A 386 -25.05 1.17 -14.66
CA GLU A 386 -24.77 0.14 -13.68
C GLU A 386 -23.29 0.21 -13.29
N MET A 387 -22.98 0.10 -11.99
CA MET A 387 -21.61 -0.02 -11.49
C MET A 387 -21.33 -1.45 -11.02
N ILE A 388 -20.33 -2.07 -11.63
CA ILE A 388 -19.93 -3.46 -11.40
C ILE A 388 -18.50 -3.46 -10.87
N PHE A 389 -18.30 -4.03 -9.69
CA PHE A 389 -16.99 -4.06 -9.04
C PHE A 389 -16.33 -5.42 -9.28
N GLY A 390 -15.38 -5.48 -10.20
CA GLY A 390 -14.61 -6.68 -10.51
C GLY A 390 -13.22 -6.62 -9.90
N GLY A 391 -12.64 -7.76 -9.51
CA GLY A 391 -11.22 -7.90 -9.10
C GLY A 391 -10.54 -6.63 -8.53
N THR A 392 -9.83 -5.90 -9.40
CA THR A 392 -9.11 -4.64 -9.15
C THR A 392 -9.62 -3.44 -9.98
N GLU A 393 -10.80 -3.56 -10.61
CA GLU A 393 -11.38 -2.58 -11.53
C GLU A 393 -12.86 -2.29 -11.24
N LEU A 394 -13.28 -1.05 -11.43
CA LEU A 394 -14.67 -0.65 -11.53
C LEU A 394 -15.08 -0.70 -13.01
N GLU A 395 -16.04 -1.53 -13.37
CA GLU A 395 -16.70 -1.49 -14.67
C GLU A 395 -17.99 -0.67 -14.56
N VAL A 396 -18.13 0.34 -15.41
CA VAL A 396 -19.40 1.07 -15.59
C VAL A 396 -20.02 0.60 -16.89
N LYS A 397 -21.26 0.16 -16.81
CA LYS A 397 -22.04 -0.34 -17.94
C LYS A 397 -23.23 0.58 -18.14
N ALA A 398 -23.34 1.17 -19.33
CA ALA A 398 -24.49 1.96 -19.73
C ALA A 398 -25.31 1.23 -20.80
N THR A 399 -26.61 1.08 -20.56
CA THR A 399 -27.55 0.40 -21.45
C THR A 399 -28.62 1.39 -21.91
N ILE A 400 -28.71 1.65 -23.21
CA ILE A 400 -29.81 2.43 -23.79
C ILE A 400 -31.09 1.59 -23.69
N LYS A 401 -32.07 2.02 -22.89
CA LYS A 401 -33.24 1.19 -22.56
C LYS A 401 -34.10 0.81 -23.78
N ARG A 402 -34.14 1.67 -24.79
CA ARG A 402 -35.02 1.50 -25.97
C ARG A 402 -34.56 0.38 -26.91
N ASN A 403 -33.25 0.24 -27.12
CA ASN A 403 -32.70 -0.69 -28.11
C ASN A 403 -31.75 -1.74 -27.47
N GLY A 404 -31.47 -1.64 -26.16
CA GLY A 404 -30.59 -2.55 -25.44
C GLY A 404 -29.11 -2.39 -25.77
N GLN A 405 -28.71 -1.35 -26.52
CA GLN A 405 -27.32 -1.11 -26.85
C GLN A 405 -26.52 -0.82 -25.58
N VAL A 406 -25.38 -1.51 -25.43
CA VAL A 406 -24.52 -1.43 -24.25
C VAL A 406 -23.19 -0.78 -24.59
N THR A 407 -22.78 0.17 -23.75
CA THR A 407 -21.43 0.72 -23.71
C THR A 407 -20.81 0.37 -22.35
N LYS A 408 -19.53 0.01 -22.33
CA LYS A 408 -18.80 -0.32 -21.10
C LYS A 408 -17.48 0.44 -21.03
N ALA A 409 -17.09 0.82 -19.83
CA ALA A 409 -15.77 1.37 -19.53
C ALA A 409 -15.25 0.80 -18.21
N LYS A 410 -13.93 0.68 -18.10
CA LYS A 410 -13.25 0.17 -16.90
C LYS A 410 -12.35 1.25 -16.31
N PHE A 411 -12.36 1.35 -14.98
CA PHE A 411 -11.62 2.33 -14.20
C PHE A 411 -10.84 1.61 -13.09
N ASN A 412 -9.58 1.97 -12.88
CA ASN A 412 -8.73 1.33 -11.88
C ASN A 412 -9.00 1.87 -10.47
N PHE A 413 -9.01 0.98 -9.45
CA PHE A 413 -9.11 1.41 -8.04
C PHE A 413 -7.84 2.05 -7.48
N LEU A 414 -6.72 1.95 -8.20
CA LEU A 414 -5.36 2.17 -7.66
C LEU A 414 -4.64 3.44 -8.15
N GLY A 415 -5.32 4.40 -8.80
CA GLY A 415 -4.63 5.63 -9.16
C GLY A 415 -5.50 6.71 -9.79
N SER A 416 -5.10 7.94 -9.51
CA SER A 416 -5.55 9.20 -10.11
C SER A 416 -5.71 9.10 -11.64
N PRO A 417 -6.60 9.91 -12.26
CA PRO A 417 -7.08 9.69 -13.63
C PRO A 417 -5.93 9.65 -14.66
N GLY A 418 -5.75 8.47 -15.25
CA GLY A 418 -4.98 8.23 -16.46
C GLY A 418 -5.93 7.91 -17.61
N LYS A 419 -5.71 8.54 -18.75
CA LYS A 419 -6.52 8.44 -19.97
C LYS A 419 -6.89 6.99 -20.31
N SER A 420 -8.12 6.80 -20.75
CA SER A 420 -8.60 5.61 -21.44
C SER A 420 -7.58 5.15 -22.48
N SER A 421 -7.20 3.88 -22.43
CA SER A 421 -6.54 3.22 -23.56
C SER A 421 -7.57 3.15 -24.69
N SER A 422 -7.27 3.89 -25.77
CA SER A 422 -7.91 3.77 -27.07
C SER A 422 -7.66 2.41 -27.71
#